data_AF-A0A7W2K0B4-F1
#
_entry.id   AF-A0A7W2K0B4-F1
#
_cell.length_a   1.000
_cell.length_b   1.000
_cell.length_c   1.000
_cell.angle_alpha   90.00
_cell.angle_beta   90.00
_cell.angle_gamma   90.00
#
_symmetry.space_group_name_H-M   'P 1'
#
loop_
_entity.id
_entity.type
_entity.pdbx_description
1 polymer ?
#
loop_
_entity_poly.entity_id
_entity_poly.type
_entity_poly.pdbx_seq_one_letter_code
_entity_poly.pdbx_strand_id
1 'polypeptide(L)'
;MSTKQPDWEAIELAYRAGSLSVRAIAENNGVTEGAVRKRAKKEGWTRDLASQVKTAARDKLVRSSVRTSSTQPRTDAEIIEEASDQAASVVLAHRTGLANWRSIADKLSVALAEMDVNEDNLGDFSRALNAGVDAQLKVIKGERQAYGLDSEEGNKTVDDLAALMDELSKDA
;
A
#
# COMPACT_ATOMS: atom_id res chain seq x y z
N MET A 1 37.89 -7.54 -12.13
CA MET A 1 36.45 -7.23 -12.01
C MET A 1 36.32 -5.87 -11.36
N SER A 2 35.83 -4.87 -12.09
CA SER A 2 35.77 -3.48 -11.61
C SER A 2 34.66 -3.37 -10.57
N THR A 3 35.01 -3.12 -9.31
CA THR A 3 34.04 -2.85 -8.24
C THR A 3 33.37 -1.52 -8.54
N LYS A 4 32.18 -1.56 -9.15
CA LYS A 4 31.33 -0.38 -9.33
C LYS A 4 31.18 0.29 -7.97
N GLN A 5 31.65 1.54 -7.86
CA GLN A 5 31.40 2.32 -6.66
C GLN A 5 29.89 2.41 -6.44
N PRO A 6 29.42 2.29 -5.19
CA PRO A 6 28.00 2.48 -4.89
C PRO A 6 27.57 3.88 -5.33
N ASP A 7 26.42 3.94 -6.00
CA ASP A 7 25.79 5.21 -6.37
C ASP A 7 25.21 5.86 -5.11
N TRP A 8 26.05 6.65 -4.43
CA TRP A 8 25.70 7.29 -3.18
C TRP A 8 24.59 8.34 -3.34
N GLU A 9 24.45 8.92 -4.54
CA GLU A 9 23.41 9.89 -4.86
C GLU A 9 22.05 9.18 -4.98
N ALA A 10 21.99 8.04 -5.67
CA ALA A 10 20.79 7.20 -5.70
C ALA A 10 20.39 6.67 -4.30
N ILE A 11 21.37 6.30 -3.48
CA ILE A 11 21.15 5.86 -2.09
C ILE A 11 20.63 7.01 -1.23
N GLU A 12 21.18 8.21 -1.37
CA GLU A 12 20.72 9.41 -0.66
C GLU A 12 19.28 9.74 -1.00
N LEU A 13 18.94 9.73 -2.29
CA LEU A 13 17.59 9.98 -2.79
C LEU A 13 16.59 9.00 -2.19
N ALA A 14 16.87 7.70 -2.28
CA ALA A 14 16.02 6.67 -1.70
C ALA A 14 15.93 6.78 -0.17
N TYR A 15 17.02 7.19 0.49
CA TYR A 15 17.05 7.38 1.93
C TYR A 15 16.15 8.55 2.37
N ARG A 16 16.27 9.71 1.71
CA ARG A 16 15.48 10.92 2.00
C ARG A 16 13.99 10.75 1.66
N ALA A 17 13.68 10.05 0.56
CA ALA A 17 12.31 9.74 0.15
C ALA A 17 11.54 8.91 1.19
N GLY A 18 12.24 8.08 1.97
CA GLY A 18 11.66 7.34 3.10
C GLY A 18 10.67 6.23 2.73
N SER A 19 10.41 5.99 1.44
CA SER A 19 9.50 4.96 0.92
C SER A 19 10.02 3.54 1.08
N LEU A 20 11.34 3.34 1.10
CA LEU A 20 12.00 2.05 1.30
C LEU A 20 12.68 1.97 2.67
N SER A 21 12.79 0.76 3.23
CA SER A 21 13.59 0.54 4.44
C SER A 21 15.08 0.74 4.13
N VAL A 22 15.88 1.18 5.11
CA VAL A 22 17.34 1.36 4.93
C VAL A 22 18.01 0.06 4.48
N ARG A 23 17.45 -1.08 4.89
CA ARG A 23 17.90 -2.43 4.52
C ARG A 23 17.61 -2.74 3.06
N ALA A 24 16.42 -2.44 2.56
CA ALA A 24 16.05 -2.61 1.16
C ALA A 24 16.86 -1.68 0.23
N ILE A 25 17.13 -0.44 0.66
CA ILE A 25 18.01 0.49 -0.08
C ILE A 25 19.42 -0.08 -0.19
N ALA A 26 19.93 -0.65 0.90
CA ALA A 26 21.26 -1.22 0.94
C ALA A 26 21.38 -2.45 0.02
N GLU A 27 20.39 -3.33 0.05
CA GLU A 27 20.31 -4.53 -0.81
C GLU A 27 20.24 -4.17 -2.30
N ASN A 28 19.37 -3.21 -2.67
CA ASN A 28 19.24 -2.75 -4.06
C ASN A 28 20.51 -2.12 -4.64
N ASN A 29 21.38 -1.58 -3.78
CA ASN A 29 22.61 -0.89 -4.19
C ASN A 29 23.89 -1.70 -3.85
N GLY A 30 23.76 -2.95 -3.39
CA GLY A 30 24.90 -3.81 -3.08
C GLY A 30 25.79 -3.31 -1.93
N VAL A 31 25.23 -2.52 -1.01
CA VAL A 31 25.93 -2.00 0.17
C VAL A 31 25.36 -2.58 1.46
N THR A 32 26.08 -2.40 2.57
CA THR A 32 25.56 -2.79 3.88
C THR A 32 24.69 -1.68 4.48
N GLU A 33 23.66 -2.06 5.22
CA GLU A 33 22.77 -1.12 5.92
C GLU A 33 23.56 -0.16 6.82
N GLY A 34 24.59 -0.67 7.49
CA GLY A 34 25.48 0.12 8.34
C GLY A 34 26.27 1.18 7.55
N ALA A 35 26.65 0.91 6.30
CA ALA A 35 27.34 1.88 5.44
C ALA A 35 26.41 3.03 5.06
N VAL A 36 25.15 2.74 4.71
CA VAL A 36 24.12 3.75 4.43
C VAL A 36 23.86 4.62 5.66
N ARG A 37 23.70 4.00 6.84
CA ARG A 37 23.42 4.72 8.09
C ARG A 37 24.59 5.61 8.55
N LYS A 38 25.83 5.13 8.36
CA LYS A 38 27.06 5.89 8.66
C LYS A 38 27.22 7.09 7.71
N ARG A 39 26.90 6.92 6.43
CA ARG A 39 26.91 7.99 5.42
C ARG A 39 25.84 9.05 5.71
N ALA A 40 24.61 8.61 5.97
CA ALA A 40 23.49 9.48 6.35
C ALA A 40 23.82 10.37 7.56
N LYS A 41 24.44 9.81 8.61
CA LYS A 41 24.87 10.59 9.78
C LYS A 41 26.01 11.57 9.46
N LYS A 42 26.93 11.20 8.56
CA LYS A 42 28.06 12.05 8.16
C LYS A 42 27.62 13.23 7.29
N GLU A 43 26.65 13.00 6.41
CA GLU A 43 26.19 13.97 5.41
C GLU A 43 24.85 14.62 5.78
N GLY A 44 24.31 14.32 6.96
CA GLY A 44 23.12 14.96 7.50
C GLY A 44 21.82 14.60 6.79
N TRP A 45 21.73 13.42 6.16
CA TRP A 45 20.52 13.00 5.46
C TRP A 45 19.35 12.84 6.45
N THR A 46 18.23 13.49 6.17
CA THR A 46 17.01 13.43 6.96
C THR A 46 15.89 12.75 6.20
N ARG A 47 15.07 11.96 6.90
CA ARG A 47 13.87 11.29 6.35
C ARG A 47 12.63 12.19 6.47
N ASP A 48 12.73 13.44 6.03
CA ASP A 48 11.67 14.43 6.26
C ASP A 48 10.60 14.44 5.15
N LEU A 49 10.92 13.86 3.99
CA LEU A 49 10.04 13.84 2.82
C LEU A 49 9.00 12.72 2.87
N ALA A 50 9.11 11.76 3.80
CA ALA A 50 8.18 10.63 3.89
C ALA A 50 6.72 11.08 4.08
N SER A 51 6.50 12.16 4.85
CA SER A 51 5.16 12.74 5.05
C SER A 51 4.65 13.39 3.75
N GLN A 52 5.48 14.19 3.08
CA GLN A 52 5.12 14.87 1.84
C GLN A 52 4.90 13.90 0.69
N VAL A 53 5.71 12.84 0.57
CA VAL A 53 5.52 11.74 -0.39
C VAL A 53 4.20 11.01 -0.13
N LYS A 54 3.85 10.75 1.14
CA LYS A 54 2.57 10.12 1.49
C LYS A 54 1.38 11.01 1.14
N THR A 55 1.47 12.32 1.39
CA THR A 55 0.43 13.29 1.02
C THR A 55 0.30 13.43 -0.50
N ALA A 56 1.41 13.62 -1.23
CA ALA A 56 1.41 13.69 -2.68
C ALA A 56 0.91 12.40 -3.34
N ALA A 57 1.26 11.22 -2.79
CA ALA A 57 0.72 9.95 -3.24
C ALA A 57 -0.79 9.83 -3.02
N ARG A 58 -1.31 10.31 -1.87
CA ARG A 58 -2.77 10.41 -1.64
C ARG A 58 -3.43 11.35 -2.64
N ASP A 59 -2.87 12.52 -2.87
CA ASP A 59 -3.44 13.52 -3.77
C ASP A 59 -3.46 13.03 -5.23
N LYS A 60 -2.43 12.30 -5.67
CA LYS A 60 -2.38 11.66 -7.00
C LYS A 60 -3.35 10.49 -7.17
N LEU A 61 -3.61 9.73 -6.11
CA LEU A 61 -4.67 8.71 -6.12
C LEU A 61 -6.06 9.33 -6.35
N VAL A 62 -6.26 10.60 -5.98
CA VAL A 62 -7.52 11.35 -6.14
C VAL A 62 -7.55 12.11 -7.49
N ARG A 63 -6.42 12.67 -7.94
CA ARG A 63 -6.29 13.46 -9.18
C ARG A 63 -5.45 12.71 -10.21
N SER A 64 -6.05 11.85 -11.03
CA SER A 64 -5.34 11.27 -12.18
C SER A 64 -5.64 12.04 -13.48
N SER A 65 -4.76 12.97 -13.89
CA SER A 65 -4.51 13.29 -15.32
C SER A 65 -3.20 14.08 -15.57
N VAL A 66 -2.35 13.48 -16.43
CA VAL A 66 -1.38 13.99 -17.44
C VAL A 66 -0.29 15.06 -17.13
N ARG A 67 0.97 14.57 -17.06
CA ARG A 67 2.32 14.99 -17.59
C ARG A 67 2.68 16.47 -17.90
N THR A 68 3.96 16.84 -17.63
CA THR A 68 5.05 17.06 -18.63
C THR A 68 6.45 17.21 -17.98
N SER A 69 7.47 16.80 -18.74
CA SER A 69 8.91 16.61 -18.46
C SER A 69 9.82 17.85 -18.55
N SER A 70 10.91 17.89 -17.76
CA SER A 70 12.12 18.66 -18.10
C SER A 70 13.42 18.03 -17.55
N THR A 71 14.54 18.27 -18.24
CA THR A 71 15.88 17.74 -17.97
C THR A 71 16.73 18.78 -17.23
N GLN A 72 16.88 18.63 -15.91
CA GLN A 72 17.80 19.37 -15.02
C GLN A 72 18.10 18.48 -13.78
N PRO A 73 19.14 18.76 -12.97
CA PRO A 73 19.40 17.97 -11.76
C PRO A 73 18.15 17.99 -10.89
N ARG A 74 17.64 16.80 -10.56
CA ARG A 74 16.28 16.61 -10.05
C ARG A 74 16.01 17.52 -8.87
N THR A 75 15.05 18.41 -9.04
CA THR A 75 14.57 19.25 -7.95
C THR A 75 13.83 18.39 -6.93
N ASP A 76 13.76 18.82 -5.66
CA ASP A 76 12.97 18.14 -4.63
C ASP A 76 11.52 17.88 -5.08
N ALA A 77 10.96 18.79 -5.90
CA ALA A 77 9.65 18.63 -6.51
C ALA A 77 9.57 17.42 -7.46
N GLU A 78 10.56 17.22 -8.32
CA GLU A 78 10.60 16.07 -9.24
C GLU A 78 10.84 14.74 -8.49
N ILE A 79 11.58 14.78 -7.38
CA ILE A 79 11.78 13.61 -6.51
C ILE A 79 10.47 13.22 -5.81
N ILE A 80 9.74 14.22 -5.27
CA ILE A 80 8.42 14.00 -4.66
C ILE A 80 7.42 13.48 -5.71
N GLU A 81 7.44 14.05 -6.91
CA GLU A 81 6.56 13.67 -8.02
C GLU A 81 6.78 12.21 -8.43
N GLU A 82 8.03 11.79 -8.66
CA GLU A 82 8.34 10.40 -9.02
C GLU A 82 8.04 9.42 -7.87
N ALA A 83 8.41 9.77 -6.64
CA ALA A 83 8.17 8.91 -5.48
C ALA A 83 6.66 8.73 -5.23
N SER A 84 5.87 9.79 -5.42
CA SER A 84 4.41 9.73 -5.29
C SER A 84 3.75 8.92 -6.41
N ASP A 85 4.25 9.01 -7.66
CA ASP A 85 3.78 8.15 -8.77
C ASP A 85 4.04 6.68 -8.50
N GLN A 86 5.25 6.34 -8.02
CA GLN A 86 5.59 4.96 -7.67
C GLN A 86 4.71 4.45 -6.53
N ALA A 87 4.50 5.26 -5.49
CA ALA A 87 3.64 4.90 -4.38
C ALA A 87 2.18 4.71 -4.83
N ALA A 88 1.65 5.60 -5.68
CA ALA A 88 0.30 5.48 -6.23
C ALA A 88 0.16 4.20 -7.09
N SER A 89 1.13 3.91 -7.95
CA SER A 89 1.17 2.70 -8.78
C SER A 89 1.11 1.42 -7.93
N VAL A 90 1.91 1.35 -6.85
CA VAL A 90 1.89 0.23 -5.91
C VAL A 90 0.53 0.08 -5.24
N VAL A 91 -0.08 1.17 -4.79
CA VAL A 91 -1.41 1.14 -4.16
C VAL A 91 -2.48 0.67 -5.15
N LEU A 92 -2.43 1.11 -6.41
CA LEU A 92 -3.36 0.65 -7.46
C LEU A 92 -3.19 -0.84 -7.76
N ALA A 93 -1.95 -1.33 -7.81
CA ALA A 93 -1.66 -2.76 -7.96
C ALA A 93 -2.21 -3.57 -6.77
N HIS A 94 -2.03 -3.09 -5.54
CA HIS A 94 -2.60 -3.72 -4.34
C HIS A 94 -4.14 -3.73 -4.39
N ARG A 95 -4.80 -2.63 -4.78
CA ARG A 95 -6.27 -2.58 -4.94
C ARG A 95 -6.76 -3.63 -5.92
N THR A 96 -6.07 -3.79 -7.05
CA THR A 96 -6.40 -4.81 -8.05
C THR A 96 -6.22 -6.22 -7.49
N GLY A 97 -5.12 -6.47 -6.76
CA GLY A 97 -4.88 -7.76 -6.10
C GLY A 97 -5.94 -8.09 -5.04
N LEU A 98 -6.31 -7.12 -4.21
CA LEU A 98 -7.34 -7.28 -3.18
C LEU A 98 -8.71 -7.57 -3.80
N ALA A 99 -9.09 -6.89 -4.88
CA ALA A 99 -10.33 -7.18 -5.60
C ALA A 99 -10.37 -8.61 -6.16
N ASN A 100 -9.25 -9.10 -6.70
CA ASN A 100 -9.15 -10.48 -7.17
C ASN A 100 -9.29 -11.48 -6.01
N TRP A 101 -8.61 -11.25 -4.89
CA TRP A 101 -8.73 -12.10 -3.70
C TRP A 101 -10.13 -12.09 -3.10
N ARG A 102 -10.80 -10.93 -3.10
CA ARG A 102 -12.20 -10.80 -2.70
C ARG A 102 -13.10 -11.68 -3.57
N SER A 103 -12.94 -11.62 -4.89
CA SER A 103 -13.72 -12.48 -5.81
C SER A 103 -13.50 -13.98 -5.55
N ILE A 104 -12.29 -14.39 -5.18
CA ILE A 104 -12.01 -15.79 -4.81
C ILE A 104 -12.71 -16.16 -3.49
N ALA A 105 -12.65 -15.29 -2.49
CA ALA A 105 -13.32 -15.49 -1.21
C ALA A 105 -14.86 -15.56 -1.36
N ASP A 106 -15.43 -14.70 -2.20
CA ASP A 106 -16.87 -14.71 -2.52
C ASP A 106 -17.28 -16.03 -3.18
N LYS A 107 -16.48 -16.55 -4.12
CA LYS A 107 -16.72 -17.87 -4.74
C LYS A 107 -16.69 -19.00 -3.72
N LEU A 108 -15.73 -18.98 -2.79
CA LEU A 108 -15.66 -19.98 -1.71
C LEU A 108 -16.88 -19.86 -0.79
N SER A 109 -17.31 -18.65 -0.46
CA SER A 109 -18.51 -18.42 0.36
C SER A 109 -19.77 -19.01 -0.30
N VAL A 110 -19.95 -18.81 -1.61
CA VAL A 110 -21.07 -19.39 -2.35
C VAL A 110 -21.00 -20.92 -2.34
N ALA A 111 -19.83 -21.48 -2.67
CA ALA A 111 -19.64 -22.93 -2.70
C ALA A 111 -19.90 -23.58 -1.32
N LEU A 112 -19.45 -22.95 -0.23
CA LEU A 112 -19.72 -23.44 1.13
C LEU A 112 -21.21 -23.29 1.48
N ALA A 113 -21.88 -22.23 1.07
CA ALA A 113 -23.31 -22.04 1.33
C ALA A 113 -24.20 -23.06 0.62
N GLU A 114 -23.79 -23.55 -0.55
CA GLU A 114 -24.52 -24.55 -1.35
C GLU A 114 -24.18 -26.01 -0.95
N MET A 115 -23.15 -26.22 -0.14
CA MET A 115 -22.67 -27.56 0.20
C MET A 115 -23.56 -28.22 1.26
N ASP A 116 -24.07 -29.42 0.97
CA ASP A 116 -24.73 -30.26 1.97
C ASP A 116 -23.72 -30.77 3.01
N VAL A 117 -23.90 -30.35 4.26
CA VAL A 117 -23.01 -30.72 5.38
C VAL A 117 -23.54 -31.96 6.09
N ASN A 118 -22.68 -32.96 6.27
CA ASN A 118 -22.96 -34.21 6.95
C ASN A 118 -21.78 -34.66 7.81
N GLU A 119 -21.91 -35.78 8.53
CA GLU A 119 -20.86 -36.27 9.45
C GLU A 119 -19.52 -36.54 8.76
N ASP A 120 -19.54 -36.93 7.48
CA ASP A 120 -18.33 -37.25 6.72
C ASP A 120 -17.52 -36.00 6.33
N ASN A 121 -18.17 -34.84 6.16
CA ASN A 121 -17.54 -33.62 5.67
C ASN A 121 -17.53 -32.44 6.67
N LEU A 122 -18.19 -32.57 7.82
CA LEU A 122 -18.32 -31.50 8.83
C LEU A 122 -16.97 -30.91 9.26
N GLY A 123 -15.97 -31.77 9.44
CA GLY A 123 -14.62 -31.35 9.85
C GLY A 123 -13.85 -30.58 8.78
N ASP A 124 -14.03 -30.92 7.49
CA ASP A 124 -13.45 -30.18 6.37
C ASP A 124 -14.20 -28.85 6.16
N PHE A 125 -15.53 -28.89 6.23
CA PHE A 125 -16.38 -27.70 6.12
C PHE A 125 -16.04 -26.64 7.17
N SER A 126 -15.93 -27.04 8.44
CA SER A 126 -15.58 -26.12 9.53
C SER A 126 -14.20 -25.48 9.34
N ARG A 127 -13.22 -26.25 8.84
CA ARG A 127 -11.89 -25.70 8.52
C ARG A 127 -11.93 -24.73 7.34
N ALA A 128 -12.65 -25.07 6.27
CA ALA A 128 -12.82 -24.22 5.11
C ALA A 128 -13.52 -22.91 5.46
N LEU A 129 -14.57 -22.96 6.28
CA LEU A 129 -15.29 -21.78 6.77
C LEU A 129 -14.37 -20.86 7.59
N ASN A 130 -13.63 -21.41 8.56
CA ASN A 130 -12.70 -20.63 9.37
C ASN A 130 -11.60 -19.97 8.54
N ALA A 131 -11.02 -20.72 7.59
CA ALA A 131 -10.02 -20.17 6.66
C ALA A 131 -10.60 -19.08 5.76
N GLY A 132 -11.84 -19.26 5.28
CA GLY A 132 -12.55 -18.27 4.46
C GLY A 132 -12.83 -16.98 5.23
N VAL A 133 -13.30 -17.06 6.47
CA VAL A 133 -13.55 -15.89 7.34
C VAL A 133 -12.26 -15.13 7.62
N ASP A 134 -11.16 -15.82 7.96
CA ASP A 134 -9.86 -15.19 8.18
C ASP A 134 -9.31 -14.51 6.92
N ALA A 135 -9.45 -15.16 5.75
CA ALA A 135 -9.09 -14.57 4.47
C ALA A 135 -9.90 -13.29 4.19
N GLN A 136 -11.21 -13.32 4.43
CA GLN A 136 -12.10 -12.18 4.20
C GLN A 136 -11.75 -11.00 5.11
N LEU A 137 -11.48 -11.25 6.39
CA LEU A 137 -11.06 -10.20 7.34
C LEU A 137 -9.76 -9.52 6.88
N LYS A 138 -8.80 -10.31 6.37
CA LYS A 138 -7.52 -9.79 5.86
C LYS A 138 -7.71 -8.97 4.58
N VAL A 139 -8.56 -9.42 3.66
CA VAL A 139 -8.88 -8.67 2.44
C VAL A 139 -9.55 -7.34 2.80
N ILE A 140 -10.58 -7.34 3.66
CA ILE A 140 -11.27 -6.11 4.10
C ILE A 140 -10.29 -5.14 4.74
N LYS A 141 -9.43 -5.63 5.65
CA LYS A 141 -8.39 -4.80 6.27
C LYS A 141 -7.45 -4.19 5.23
N GLY A 142 -6.97 -4.99 4.28
CA GLY A 142 -6.12 -4.51 3.19
C GLY A 142 -6.81 -3.47 2.31
N GLU A 143 -8.08 -3.68 1.98
CA GLU A 143 -8.90 -2.73 1.20
C GLU A 143 -9.03 -1.42 1.95
N ARG A 144 -9.46 -1.43 3.22
CA ARG A 144 -9.59 -0.22 4.03
C ARG A 144 -8.30 0.58 4.09
N GLN A 145 -7.16 -0.09 4.26
CA GLN A 145 -5.85 0.56 4.25
C GLN A 145 -5.50 1.16 2.87
N ALA A 146 -5.71 0.41 1.78
CA ALA A 146 -5.41 0.84 0.42
C ALA A 146 -6.30 2.00 -0.07
N TYR A 147 -7.53 2.10 0.45
CA TYR A 147 -8.45 3.21 0.21
C TYR A 147 -8.30 4.36 1.20
N GLY A 148 -7.42 4.22 2.21
CA GLY A 148 -7.23 5.25 3.24
C GLY A 148 -8.42 5.43 4.17
N LEU A 149 -9.31 4.43 4.24
CA LEU A 149 -10.51 4.40 5.10
C LEU A 149 -10.16 4.26 6.58
N ASP A 150 -8.92 3.89 6.90
CA ASP A 150 -8.41 3.85 8.28
C ASP A 150 -7.77 5.19 8.73
N SER A 151 -7.86 6.25 7.91
CA SER A 151 -7.45 7.60 8.30
C SER A 151 -8.59 8.34 9.01
N GLU A 152 -8.28 9.41 9.75
CA GLU A 152 -9.30 10.29 10.37
C GLU A 152 -10.37 10.76 9.36
N GLU A 153 -9.97 11.25 8.19
CA GLU A 153 -10.90 11.57 7.07
C GLU A 153 -11.66 10.33 6.56
N GLY A 154 -10.98 9.19 6.48
CA GLY A 154 -11.55 7.93 6.04
C GLY A 154 -12.64 7.41 6.98
N ASN A 155 -12.44 7.54 8.28
CA ASN A 155 -13.44 7.16 9.28
C ASN A 155 -14.66 8.08 9.22
N LYS A 156 -14.45 9.41 9.15
CA LYS A 156 -15.56 10.38 8.99
C LYS A 156 -16.43 10.07 7.78
N THR A 157 -15.80 9.81 6.62
CA THR A 157 -16.53 9.45 5.40
C THR A 157 -17.31 8.14 5.52
N VAL A 158 -16.82 7.15 6.27
CA VAL A 158 -17.55 5.91 6.56
C VAL A 158 -18.73 6.18 7.50
N ASP A 159 -18.54 6.99 8.54
CA ASP A 159 -19.57 7.31 9.53
C ASP A 159 -20.72 8.12 8.89
N ASP A 160 -20.40 9.10 8.04
CA ASP A 160 -21.37 9.91 7.31
C ASP A 160 -22.21 9.03 6.35
N LEU A 161 -21.57 8.07 5.67
CA LEU A 161 -22.26 7.13 4.79
C LEU A 161 -23.19 6.19 5.57
N ALA A 162 -22.75 5.72 6.74
CA ALA A 162 -23.56 4.85 7.60
C ALA A 162 -24.81 5.59 8.12
N ALA A 163 -24.67 6.86 8.50
CA ALA A 163 -25.81 7.70 8.91
C ALA A 163 -26.82 7.90 7.77
N LEU A 164 -26.34 8.15 6.55
CA LEU A 164 -27.18 8.25 5.35
C LEU A 164 -27.94 6.95 5.03
N MET A 165 -27.28 5.80 5.18
CA MET A 165 -27.93 4.50 4.95
C MET A 165 -28.98 4.18 6.02
N ASP A 166 -28.74 4.55 7.28
CA ASP A 166 -29.71 4.40 8.37
C ASP A 166 -30.92 5.33 8.19
N GLU A 167 -30.72 6.52 7.65
CA GLU A 167 -31.80 7.44 7.27
C GLU A 167 -32.63 6.88 6.11
N LEU A 168 -31.99 6.40 5.05
CA LEU A 168 -32.66 5.75 3.90
C LEU A 168 -33.39 4.46 4.29
N SER A 169 -32.87 3.69 5.25
CA SER A 169 -33.52 2.47 5.73
C SER A 169 -34.76 2.74 6.58
N LYS A 170 -34.92 3.95 7.13
CA LYS A 170 -36.10 4.32 7.92
C LYS A 170 -37.27 4.78 7.05
N ASP A 171 -36.96 5.19 5.82
CA ASP A 171 -37.93 5.64 4.81
C ASP A 171 -38.39 4.52 3.85
N ALA A 172 -37.85 3.29 4.00
CA ALA A 172 -38.19 2.09 3.22
C ALA A 172 -39.07 1.11 4.03
#